data_AF-T1BXT5-F1
#
_entry.id   AF-T1BXT5-F1
#
_cell.length_a   1.000
_cell.length_b   1.000
_cell.length_c   1.000
_cell.angle_alpha   90.00
_cell.angle_beta   90.00
_cell.angle_gamma   90.00
#
_symmetry.space_group_name_H-M   'P 1'
#
loop_
_entity.id
_entity.type
_entity.pdbx_description
1 polymer ?
#
loop_
_entity_poly.entity_id
_entity_poly.type
_entity_poly.pdbx_seq_one_letter_code
_entity_poly.pdbx_strand_id
1 'polypeptide(L)'
;WHRVPTGELRIPLDLHVYWIAYHLGLTRRRTRTWATVEEVTEALRRIDPVDPVRFDFVLCHTGISGDCPKRRDLSVCGPCAVRPDCRLWRGAR
;
A
#
# COMPACT_ATOMS: atom_id res chain seq x y z
N TRP A 1 -5.29 -20.50 15.67
CA TRP A 1 -4.51 -20.15 14.46
C TRP A 1 -3.02 -20.18 14.79
N HIS A 2 -2.39 -21.37 14.78
CA HIS A 2 -0.97 -21.52 15.22
C HIS A 2 -0.07 -22.20 14.18
N ARG A 3 -0.50 -22.34 12.91
CA ARG A 3 0.23 -23.17 11.93
C ARG A 3 0.92 -22.44 10.79
N VAL A 4 0.65 -21.16 10.55
CA VAL A 4 1.30 -20.41 9.46
C VAL A 4 2.04 -19.21 10.06
N PRO A 5 3.36 -19.11 9.87
CA PRO A 5 4.12 -17.92 10.28
C PRO A 5 3.60 -16.66 9.60
N THR A 6 3.53 -15.54 10.32
CA THR A 6 3.07 -14.24 9.79
C THR A 6 3.91 -13.77 8.61
N GLY A 7 5.22 -14.02 8.65
CA GLY A 7 6.15 -13.76 7.56
C GLY A 7 5.85 -14.58 6.30
N GLU A 8 5.02 -15.62 6.35
CA GLU A 8 4.57 -16.38 5.18
C GLU A 8 3.22 -15.90 4.64
N LEU A 9 2.54 -15.00 5.34
CA LEU A 9 1.28 -14.45 4.86
C LEU A 9 1.53 -13.46 3.71
N ARG A 10 0.47 -13.28 2.91
CA ARG A 10 0.43 -12.35 1.77
C ARG A 10 -0.57 -11.26 2.09
N ILE A 11 -0.28 -10.04 1.66
CA ILE A 11 -1.15 -8.89 1.92
C ILE A 11 -2.54 -9.12 1.29
N PRO A 12 -3.66 -8.90 2.01
CA PRO A 12 -4.97 -8.89 1.40
C PRO A 12 -5.10 -7.65 0.50
N LEU A 13 -4.95 -7.85 -0.81
CA LEU A 13 -4.96 -6.76 -1.78
C LEU A 13 -6.39 -6.42 -2.22
N ASP A 14 -7.08 -5.60 -1.45
CA ASP A 14 -8.34 -4.98 -1.86
C ASP A 14 -8.12 -3.69 -2.67
N LEU A 15 -9.20 -2.98 -3.03
CA LEU A 15 -9.11 -1.71 -3.77
C LEU A 15 -8.41 -0.60 -2.98
N HIS A 16 -8.64 -0.47 -1.67
CA HIS A 16 -8.07 0.57 -0.83
C HIS A 16 -6.56 0.36 -0.64
N VAL A 17 -6.19 -0.86 -0.24
CA VAL A 17 -4.79 -1.28 -0.11
C VAL A 17 -4.06 -1.12 -1.44
N TYR A 18 -4.67 -1.55 -2.56
CA TYR A 18 -4.07 -1.41 -3.89
C TYR A 18 -3.75 0.04 -4.25
N TRP A 19 -4.69 0.98 -4.07
CA TRP A 19 -4.47 2.37 -4.47
C TRP A 19 -3.33 3.00 -3.67
N ILE A 20 -3.30 2.77 -2.36
CA ILE A 20 -2.26 3.31 -1.51
C ILE A 20 -0.91 2.64 -1.81
N ALA A 21 -0.88 1.32 -1.99
CA ALA A 21 0.33 0.61 -2.41
C ALA A 21 0.86 1.14 -3.76
N TYR A 22 -0.01 1.46 -4.70
CA TYR A 22 0.37 2.08 -5.97
C TYR A 22 0.90 3.50 -5.78
N HIS A 23 0.29 4.33 -4.92
CA HIS A 23 0.73 5.70 -4.64
C HIS A 23 2.05 5.77 -3.89
N LEU A 24 2.26 4.91 -2.90
CA LEU A 24 3.52 4.75 -2.16
C LEU A 24 4.60 4.04 -2.99
N GLY A 25 4.19 3.45 -4.11
CA GLY A 25 5.06 2.84 -5.07
C GLY A 25 5.56 1.45 -4.73
N LEU A 26 4.86 0.76 -3.83
CA LEU A 26 5.05 -0.66 -3.50
C LEU A 26 4.77 -1.58 -4.70
N THR A 27 3.98 -1.11 -5.68
CA THR A 27 3.83 -1.77 -6.99
C THR A 27 3.73 -0.74 -8.11
N ARG A 28 4.14 -1.10 -9.33
CA ARG A 28 3.86 -0.32 -10.56
C ARG A 28 2.74 -0.91 -11.42
N ARG A 29 2.23 -2.08 -11.05
CA ARG A 29 1.20 -2.79 -11.81
C ARG A 29 -0.11 -2.02 -11.78
N ARG A 30 -0.79 -1.98 -12.92
CA ARG A 30 -2.14 -1.42 -13.07
C ARG A 30 -3.25 -2.45 -12.89
N THR A 31 -2.86 -3.72 -12.69
CA THR A 31 -3.76 -4.86 -12.52
C THR A 31 -3.69 -5.36 -11.07
N ARG A 32 -4.79 -5.94 -10.60
CA ARG A 32 -4.94 -6.46 -9.23
C ARG A 32 -4.90 -7.98 -9.26
N THR A 33 -3.78 -8.52 -9.71
CA THR A 33 -3.57 -9.97 -9.83
C THR A 33 -2.77 -10.49 -8.66
N TRP A 34 -2.65 -11.81 -8.54
CA TRP A 34 -1.76 -12.45 -7.57
C TRP A 34 -0.32 -11.94 -7.66
N ALA A 35 0.18 -11.65 -8.87
CA ALA A 35 1.50 -11.06 -9.05
C ALA A 35 1.65 -9.68 -8.36
N THR A 36 0.57 -8.90 -8.30
CA THR A 36 0.55 -7.62 -7.55
C THR A 36 0.55 -7.86 -6.05
N VAL A 37 -0.15 -8.89 -5.57
CA VAL A 37 -0.12 -9.31 -4.15
C VAL A 37 1.32 -9.65 -3.74
N GLU A 38 2.02 -10.45 -4.55
CA GLU A 38 3.40 -10.84 -4.27
C GLU A 38 4.36 -9.65 -4.31
N GLU A 39 4.24 -8.77 -5.30
CA GLU A 39 5.07 -7.56 -5.41
C GLU A 39 4.89 -6.62 -4.20
N VAL A 40 3.64 -6.36 -3.80
CA VAL A 40 3.36 -5.51 -2.64
C VAL A 40 3.82 -6.17 -1.35
N THR A 41 3.58 -7.48 -1.18
CA THR A 41 4.04 -8.22 0.01
C THR A 41 5.57 -8.18 0.11
N GLU A 42 6.29 -8.36 -1.01
CA GLU A 42 7.75 -8.29 -1.05
C GLU A 42 8.26 -6.88 -0.72
N ALA A 43 7.59 -5.84 -1.22
CA ALA A 43 7.93 -4.47 -0.85
C ALA A 43 7.75 -4.22 0.66
N LEU A 44 6.67 -4.76 1.25
CA LEU A 44 6.41 -4.64 2.69
C LEU A 44 7.37 -5.48 3.55
N ARG A 45 7.83 -6.65 3.07
CA ARG A 45 8.86 -7.45 3.74
C ARG A 45 10.17 -6.71 3.94
N ARG A 46 10.49 -5.76 3.07
CA ARG A 46 11.68 -4.90 3.22
C ARG A 46 11.56 -3.93 4.40
N ILE A 47 10.33 -3.65 4.84
CA ILE A 47 10.04 -2.81 5.99
C ILE A 47 9.91 -3.67 7.24
N ASP A 48 9.15 -4.76 7.16
CA ASP A 48 9.00 -5.74 8.22
C ASP A 48 9.01 -7.17 7.67
N PRO A 49 10.13 -7.90 7.81
CA PRO A 49 10.23 -9.27 7.32
C PRO A 49 9.49 -10.28 8.23
N VAL A 50 9.22 -9.92 9.49
CA VAL A 50 8.57 -10.80 10.47
C VAL A 50 7.06 -10.80 10.27
N ASP A 51 6.49 -9.65 10.00
CA ASP A 51 5.06 -9.49 9.76
C ASP A 51 4.80 -8.42 8.69
N PRO A 52 4.96 -8.76 7.40
CA PRO A 52 4.67 -7.83 6.31
C PRO A 52 3.17 -7.58 6.14
N VAL A 53 2.30 -8.40 6.72
CA VAL A 53 0.85 -8.27 6.53
C VAL A 53 0.21 -7.30 7.53
N ARG A 54 0.85 -7.00 8.67
CA ARG A 54 0.35 -6.01 9.64
C ARG A 54 0.08 -4.62 9.08
N PHE A 55 0.66 -4.29 7.92
CA PHE A 55 0.41 -3.02 7.25
C PHE A 55 -0.95 -2.98 6.56
N ASP A 56 -1.66 -4.10 6.42
CA ASP A 56 -3.00 -4.17 5.84
C ASP A 56 -3.96 -3.21 6.54
N PHE A 57 -3.91 -3.17 7.88
CA PHE A 57 -4.77 -2.32 8.69
C PHE A 57 -4.59 -0.85 8.32
N VAL A 58 -3.37 -0.33 8.38
CA VAL A 58 -3.12 1.09 8.10
C VAL A 58 -3.38 1.43 6.64
N LEU A 59 -3.01 0.55 5.70
CA LEU A 59 -3.24 0.78 4.27
C LEU A 59 -4.74 0.76 3.94
N CYS A 60 -5.49 -0.22 4.44
CA CYS A 60 -6.93 -0.30 4.20
C CYS A 60 -7.67 0.87 4.86
N HIS A 61 -7.42 1.12 6.16
CA HIS A 61 -8.11 2.18 6.90
C HIS A 61 -7.82 3.58 6.36
N THR A 62 -6.57 3.88 6.00
CA THR A 62 -6.23 5.19 5.37
C THR A 62 -7.05 5.39 4.09
N GLY A 63 -7.27 4.31 3.32
CA GLY A 63 -8.07 4.36 2.10
C GLY A 63 -9.57 4.43 2.35
N ILE A 64 -10.07 3.87 3.46
CA ILE A 64 -11.48 3.93 3.86
C ILE A 64 -11.81 5.32 4.41
N SER A 65 -10.96 5.87 5.27
CA SER A 65 -11.14 7.19 5.90
C SER A 65 -11.06 8.35 4.90
N GLY A 66 -10.49 8.11 3.71
CA GLY A 66 -10.31 9.16 2.70
C GLY A 66 -9.02 9.96 2.86
N ASP A 67 -8.17 9.59 3.82
CA ASP A 67 -6.89 10.25 4.11
C ASP A 67 -5.85 10.06 2.99
N CYS A 68 -6.10 9.12 2.07
CA CYS A 68 -5.35 8.99 0.82
C CYS A 68 -6.31 8.83 -0.37
N PRO A 69 -6.65 9.92 -1.08
CA PRO A 69 -7.61 9.88 -2.18
C PRO A 69 -6.99 9.28 -3.45
N LYS A 70 -7.84 8.66 -4.29
CA LYS A 70 -7.41 8.02 -5.56
C LYS A 70 -6.72 8.99 -6.53
N ARG A 71 -7.11 10.27 -6.47
CA ARG A 71 -6.53 11.38 -7.23
C ARG A 71 -6.04 12.43 -6.26
N ARG A 72 -5.07 13.25 -6.68
CA ARG A 72 -4.51 14.32 -5.85
C ARG A 72 -5.62 15.29 -5.43
N ASP A 73 -5.76 15.47 -4.13
CA ASP A 73 -6.61 16.48 -3.50
C ASP A 73 -5.71 17.36 -2.63
N LEU A 74 -5.71 18.68 -2.81
CA LEU A 74 -4.82 19.57 -2.06
C LEU A 74 -5.20 19.69 -0.58
N SER A 75 -6.48 19.53 -0.24
CA SER A 75 -6.95 19.61 1.14
C SER A 75 -6.45 18.43 1.97
N VAL A 76 -6.42 17.24 1.37
CA VAL A 76 -5.96 16.00 2.03
C VAL A 76 -4.46 15.77 1.81
N CYS A 77 -3.99 15.88 0.57
CA CYS A 77 -2.60 15.56 0.22
C CYS A 77 -1.60 16.68 0.51
N GLY A 78 -2.06 17.93 0.66
CA GLY A 78 -1.22 19.08 0.99
C GLY A 78 -0.39 18.90 2.28
N PRO A 79 -1.03 18.53 3.40
CA PRO A 79 -0.36 18.27 4.68
C PRO A 79 0.22 16.85 4.82
N CYS A 80 0.07 15.97 3.82
CA CYS A 80 0.46 14.57 3.93
C CYS A 80 1.98 14.40 4.19
N ALA A 81 2.36 13.69 5.24
CA ALA A 81 3.74 13.49 5.65
C ALA A 81 4.60 12.76 4.59
N VAL A 82 3.99 11.84 3.84
CA VAL A 82 4.66 11.07 2.77
C VAL A 82 4.56 11.73 1.40
N ARG A 83 4.13 13.00 1.33
CA ARG A 83 4.07 13.80 0.10
C ARG A 83 5.36 13.73 -0.74
N PRO A 84 6.57 13.87 -0.18
CA PRO A 84 7.80 13.87 -0.97
C PRO A 84 7.97 12.59 -1.79
N ASP A 85 7.46 11.45 -1.33
CA ASP A 85 7.62 10.13 -1.94
C ASP A 85 6.38 9.62 -2.69
N CYS A 86 5.24 10.28 -2.52
CA CYS A 86 3.98 9.89 -3.14
C CYS A 86 3.97 10.13 -4.67
N ARG A 87 3.56 9.10 -5.43
CA ARG A 87 3.48 9.16 -6.90
C ARG A 87 2.47 10.18 -7.43
N LEU A 88 1.44 10.55 -6.66
CA LEU A 88 0.52 11.62 -7.04
C LEU A 88 1.22 13.00 -7.13
N TRP A 89 2.39 13.14 -6.49
CA TRP A 89 3.21 14.35 -6.52
C TRP A 89 4.40 14.23 -7.46
N ARG A 90 5.06 13.06 -7.51
CA ARG A 90 6.26 12.88 -8.33
C ARG A 90 6.01 12.90 -9.84
N GLY A 91 4.75 12.87 -10.29
CA GLY A 91 4.39 12.62 -11.68
C GLY A 91 4.72 11.18 -12.05
N ALA A 92 3.91 10.53 -12.89
CA ALA A 92 4.27 9.22 -13.42
C ALA A 92 5.54 9.37 -14.27
N ARG A 93 6.71 9.05 -13.71
CA ARG A 93 7.89 8.70 -14.50
C ARG A 93 7.67 7.34 -15.16
#